data_AF-A0A328YBY0-F1
#
_entry.id   AF-A0A328YBY0-F1
#
_cell.length_a   1.000
_cell.length_b   1.000
_cell.length_c   1.000
_cell.angle_alpha   90.00
_cell.angle_beta   90.00
_cell.angle_gamma   90.00
#
_symmetry.space_group_name_H-M   'P 1'
#
loop_
_entity.id
_entity.type
_entity.pdbx_description
1 polymer ?
#
loop_
_entity_poly.entity_id
_entity_poly.type
_entity_poly.pdbx_seq_one_letter_code
_entity_poly.pdbx_strand_id
1 'polypeptide(L)' 'MSKVLNYFSEAFEELKSNVTWPEWAEVQRLTIVVALFSILFALATWGVDELCSRAIAGFFKLLKG' A
#
# COMPACT_ATOMS: atom_id res chain seq x y z
N MET A 1 11.66 35.60 11.44
CA MET A 1 11.46 34.18 11.83
C MET A 1 10.04 33.78 11.47
N SER A 2 9.76 33.84 10.16
CA SER A 2 9.25 32.74 9.33
C SER A 2 7.84 32.28 9.69
N LYS A 3 6.85 33.04 9.20
CA LYS A 3 5.41 32.77 9.16
C LYS A 3 5.04 31.29 8.94
N VAL A 4 5.88 30.58 8.18
CA VAL A 4 5.78 29.14 7.88
C VAL A 4 5.93 28.27 9.13
N LEU A 5 6.89 28.56 10.02
CA LEU A 5 7.08 27.77 11.25
C LEU A 5 5.88 27.91 12.20
N ASN A 6 5.31 29.11 12.30
CA ASN A 6 4.09 29.32 13.09
C ASN A 6 2.90 28.56 12.48
N TYR A 7 2.73 28.58 11.16
CA TYR A 7 1.67 27.83 10.47
C TYR A 7 1.76 26.31 10.72
N PHE A 8 2.97 25.73 10.68
CA PHE A 8 3.15 24.30 11.02
C PHE A 8 2.82 24.01 12.48
N SER A 9 3.17 24.91 13.40
CA SER A 9 2.84 24.76 14.82
C SER A 9 1.34 24.85 15.06
N GLU A 10 0.67 25.84 14.48
CA GLU A 10 -0.79 26.05 14.55
C GLU A 10 -1.54 24.87 13.94
N ALA A 11 -1.13 24.41 12.75
CA ALA A 11 -1.74 23.26 12.09
C ALA A 11 -1.56 21.96 12.90
N PHE A 12 -0.41 21.76 13.56
CA PHE A 12 -0.20 20.60 14.42
C PHE A 12 -1.05 20.66 15.69
N GLU A 13 -1.23 21.86 16.25
CA GLU A 13 -2.06 22.10 17.43
C GLU A 13 -3.57 21.95 17.11
N GLU A 14 -4.02 22.38 15.93
CA GLU A 14 -5.36 22.14 15.40
C GLU A 14 -5.61 20.65 15.13
N LEU A 15 -4.68 19.97 14.45
CA LEU A 15 -4.79 18.54 14.15
C LEU A 15 -4.74 17.68 15.42
N LYS A 16 -4.08 18.13 16.49
CA LYS A 16 -4.08 17.40 17.76
C LYS A 16 -5.34 17.63 18.59
N SER A 17 -5.88 18.85 18.56
CA SER A 17 -7.02 19.26 19.41
C SER A 17 -8.39 18.96 18.80
N ASN A 18 -8.51 19.03 17.47
CA ASN A 18 -9.79 18.88 16.76
C ASN A 18 -9.91 17.58 15.96
N VAL A 19 -8.88 16.74 15.91
CA VAL A 19 -8.97 15.41 15.31
C VAL A 19 -9.09 14.36 16.41
N THR A 20 -10.19 13.62 16.37
CA THR A 20 -10.39 12.43 17.18
C THR A 20 -9.59 11.28 16.59
N TRP A 21 -8.44 10.96 17.18
CA TRP A 21 -7.68 9.79 16.79
C TRP A 21 -8.43 8.51 17.20
N PRO A 22 -8.55 7.51 16.31
CA PRO A 22 -9.15 6.23 16.65
C PRO A 22 -8.30 5.52 17.71
N GLU A 23 -8.92 4.64 18.48
CA GLU A 23 -8.22 3.85 19.47
C GLU A 23 -7.12 2.98 18.82
N TRP A 24 -6.01 2.81 19.52
CA TRP A 24 -4.86 2.03 19.04
C TRP A 24 -5.25 0.61 18.59
N ALA A 25 -6.21 -0.01 19.29
CA ALA A 25 -6.71 -1.34 18.95
C ALA A 25 -7.40 -1.36 17.57
N GLU A 26 -8.15 -0.31 17.23
CA GLU A 26 -8.81 -0.20 15.93
C GLU A 26 -7.81 0.01 14.80
N VAL A 27 -6.82 0.89 15.02
CA VAL A 27 -5.75 1.14 14.04
C VAL A 27 -4.97 -0.13 13.76
N GLN A 28 -4.57 -0.86 14.80
CA GLN A 28 -3.84 -2.12 14.65
C GLN A 28 -4.64 -3.16 13.87
N ARG A 29 -5.95 -3.31 14.17
CA ARG A 29 -6.83 -4.21 13.43
C ARG A 29 -6.85 -3.85 11.94
N LEU A 30 -7.03 -2.58 11.61
CA LEU A 30 -7.06 -2.10 10.22
C LEU A 30 -5.72 -2.33 9.52
N THR A 31 -4.60 -2.06 10.19
CA THR A 31 -3.25 -2.30 9.63
C THR A 31 -3.01 -3.77 9.34
N ILE A 32 -3.43 -4.68 10.23
CA ILE A 32 -3.29 -6.12 10.03
C ILE A 32 -4.10 -6.56 8.80
N VAL A 33 -5.33 -6.09 8.67
CA VAL A 33 -6.17 -6.38 7.50
C VAL A 33 -5.49 -5.93 6.21
N VAL A 34 -4.99 -4.69 6.16
CA VAL A 34 -4.28 -4.16 4.98
C VAL A 34 -3.01 -4.97 4.67
N ALA A 35 -2.24 -5.36 5.70
CA ALA A 35 -1.03 -6.16 5.52
C ALA A 35 -1.33 -7.53 4.89
N LEU A 36 -2.39 -8.20 5.36
CA LEU A 36 -2.83 -9.48 4.79
C LEU A 36 -3.23 -9.35 3.33
N PHE A 37 -4.04 -8.35 2.98
CA PHE A 37 -4.42 -8.11 1.58
C PHE A 37 -3.22 -7.76 0.71
N SER A 38 -2.26 -7.01 1.23
CA SER A 38 -1.04 -6.66 0.49
C SER A 38 -0.22 -7.89 0.13
N ILE A 39 -0.09 -8.85 1.05
CA ILE A 39 0.59 -10.13 0.80
C ILE A 39 -0.18 -10.97 -0.23
N LEU A 40 -1.51 -11.06 -0.10
CA LEU A 40 -2.34 -11.80 -1.06
C LEU A 40 -2.24 -11.22 -2.47
N PHE A 41 -2.29 -9.90 -2.62
CA PHE A 41 -2.14 -9.24 -3.92
C PHE A 41 -0.73 -9.42 -4.48
N ALA A 42 0.32 -9.34 -3.67
CA ALA A 42 1.69 -9.59 -4.12
C ALA A 42 1.87 -11.02 -4.67
N LEU A 43 1.28 -12.02 -4.02
CA LEU A 43 1.29 -13.40 -4.51
C LEU A 43 0.46 -13.56 -5.79
N ALA A 44 -0.68 -12.87 -5.88
CA ALA A 44 -1.51 -12.89 -7.08
C ALA A 44 -0.78 -12.28 -8.30
N THR A 45 -0.14 -11.12 -8.13
CA THR A 45 0.64 -10.48 -9.21
C THR A 45 1.83 -11.34 -9.61
N TRP A 46 2.54 -11.94 -8.65
CA TRP A 46 3.61 -12.90 -8.95
C TRP A 46 3.11 -14.09 -9.77
N GLY A 47 1.95 -14.65 -9.43
CA GLY A 47 1.35 -15.75 -10.18
C GLY A 47 0.99 -15.35 -11.62
N VAL A 48 0.44 -14.15 -11.82
CA VAL A 48 0.12 -13.63 -13.15
C VAL A 48 1.38 -13.41 -13.99
N ASP A 49 2.44 -12.86 -13.42
CA ASP A 49 3.71 -12.61 -14.10
C ASP A 49 4.34 -13.91 -14.60
N GLU A 50 4.36 -14.95 -13.75
CA GLU A 50 4.91 -16.27 -14.10
C GLU A 50 4.07 -16.97 -15.18
N LEU A 51 2.74 -16.89 -15.10
CA LEU A 51 1.84 -17.46 -16.09
C LEU A 51 2.02 -16.79 -17.47
N CYS A 52 2.09 -15.47 -17.51
CA CYS A 52 2.33 -14.72 -18.74
C CYS A 52 3.68 -15.09 -19.36
N SER A 53 4.75 -15.17 -18.56
CA SER A 53 6.09 -15.57 -19.03
C SER A 53 6.07 -16.97 -19.68
N ARG A 54 5.41 -17.93 -19.02
CA ARG A 54 5.29 -19.31 -19.53
C ARG A 54 4.44 -19.39 -20.79
N ALA A 55 3.32 -18.65 -20.86
CA ALA A 55 2.45 -18.62 -22.03
C ALA A 55 3.19 -18.06 -23.25
N ILE A 56 3.92 -16.95 -23.07
CA ILE A 56 4.72 -16.33 -24.14
C ILE A 56 5.85 -17.26 -24.57
N ALA A 57 6.59 -17.84 -23.63
CA ALA A 57 7.67 -18.79 -23.95
C ALA A 57 7.15 -20.03 -24.71
N GLY A 58 5.97 -20.54 -24.33
CA GLY A 58 5.28 -21.62 -25.05
C GLY A 58 4.90 -21.22 -26.48
N PHE A 59 4.34 -20.02 -26.67
CA PHE A 59 4.02 -19.49 -27.99
C PHE A 59 5.25 -19.35 -28.89
N PHE A 60 6.35 -18.78 -28.38
CA PHE A 60 7.60 -18.67 -29.14
C PHE A 60 8.22 -20.03 -29.48
N LYS A 61 8.11 -21.01 -28.58
CA LYS A 61 8.58 -22.39 -28.84
C LYS A 61 7.78 -23.06 -29.95
N LEU A 62 6.46 -22.83 -30.03
CA LEU A 62 5.60 -23.33 -31.10
C LEU A 62 5.85 -22.65 -32.45
N LEU A 63 6.27 -21.38 -32.45
CA LEU A 63 6.54 -20.62 -33.67
C LEU A 63 7.93 -20.89 -34.28
N LYS A 64 8.88 -21.31 -33.43
CA LYS A 64 10.27 -21.62 -33.83
C LYS A 64 10.50 -23.10 -34.18
N GLY A 65 9.55 -23.97 -33.83
CA GLY A 65 9.48 -25.35 -34.29
C GLY A 65 8.63 -25.45 -35.55
#